data_AF-A0A3P8H4Y1-F1
#
_entry.id   AF-A0A3P8H4Y1-F1
#
_cell.length_a   1.000
_cell.length_b   1.000
_cell.length_c   1.000
_cell.angle_alpha   90.00
_cell.angle_beta   90.00
_cell.angle_gamma   90.00
#
_symmetry.space_group_name_H-M   'P 1'
#
loop_
_entity.id
_entity.type
_entity.pdbx_description
1 polymer ?
#
loop_
_entity_poly.entity_id
_entity_poly.type
_entity_poly.pdbx_seq_one_letter_code
_entity_poly.pdbx_strand_id
1 'polypeptide(L)'
;MLLCNPGLADLIMDAMQGDESWITNLCMLNRLRDHVDEPKLRLDIMRVKLDNKNRFASYMLSHQKIHLDPSTLFDVMVKRVDEYKRHLLCCLHVMTLYNRMKANPRAQCCPRTVIMGGKAAPGYYMAKLIIKLINSVAKSINCDPVVNGRLKLVYLRNYGVSLAEHVIPAADLSEQIPCMGMEAAGTGNMKFMLNGALTICTLDGVNAEIVQEVGRENAFVFGRSVEEDKALRAKGYDPRKYIAANPELAHCLEQIRSGYYNPAEPDLFQDIYRSLVTEDRFLICADYEDYMRAQAEVERTYSNEAKWSRMVLCNIAGAGRFSSDRTVAEYAREMWNVEPSESKLPPPTEPLEPKLPKFYIGI
;
A
#
# COMPACT_ATOMS: atom_id res chain seq x y z
N MET A 1 -15.23 5.85 -1.96
CA MET A 1 -14.79 7.01 -1.14
C MET A 1 -15.91 7.47 -0.23
N LEU A 2 -17.09 7.78 -0.78
CA LEU A 2 -18.25 8.31 -0.04
C LEU A 2 -18.56 7.60 1.28
N LEU A 3 -18.47 6.26 1.31
CA LEU A 3 -18.73 5.48 2.51
C LEU A 3 -17.60 5.54 3.55
N CYS A 4 -16.35 5.35 3.11
CA CYS A 4 -15.22 5.16 4.03
C CYS A 4 -14.51 6.46 4.43
N ASN A 5 -14.57 7.48 3.57
CA ASN A 5 -13.86 8.75 3.73
C ASN A 5 -14.77 9.95 3.40
N PRO A 6 -15.85 10.15 4.18
CA PRO A 6 -16.81 11.23 3.94
C PRO A 6 -16.17 12.62 4.02
N GLY A 7 -15.23 12.84 4.96
CA GLY A 7 -14.53 14.13 5.06
C GLY A 7 -13.75 14.51 3.80
N LEU A 8 -13.16 13.54 3.09
CA LEU A 8 -12.51 13.82 1.80
C LEU A 8 -13.55 14.08 0.69
N ALA A 9 -14.67 13.36 0.71
CA ALA A 9 -15.74 13.57 -0.25
C ALA A 9 -16.35 14.98 -0.12
N ASP A 10 -16.55 15.46 1.10
CA ASP A 10 -17.04 16.81 1.37
C ASP A 10 -16.06 17.88 0.86
N LEU A 11 -14.75 17.70 1.12
CA LEU A 11 -13.73 18.61 0.59
C LEU A 11 -13.68 18.62 -0.95
N ILE A 12 -13.84 17.47 -1.59
CA ILE A 12 -13.92 17.39 -3.06
C ILE A 12 -15.19 18.09 -3.54
N MET A 13 -16.32 17.91 -2.87
CA MET A 13 -17.57 18.59 -3.21
C MET A 13 -17.41 20.11 -3.17
N ASP A 14 -16.79 20.63 -2.12
CA ASP A 14 -16.50 22.06 -1.97
C ASP A 14 -15.55 22.56 -3.07
N ALA A 15 -14.48 21.82 -3.35
CA ALA A 15 -13.53 22.15 -4.43
C ALA A 15 -14.19 22.13 -5.82
N MET A 16 -15.21 21.28 -6.00
CA MET A 16 -16.02 21.19 -7.22
C MET A 16 -17.19 22.19 -7.25
N GLN A 17 -17.28 23.10 -6.28
CA GLN A 17 -18.35 24.10 -6.18
C GLN A 17 -19.77 23.49 -6.11
N GLY A 18 -19.89 22.33 -5.45
CA GLY A 18 -21.16 21.62 -5.27
C GLY A 18 -21.61 20.78 -6.47
N ASP A 19 -20.77 20.58 -7.47
CA ASP A 19 -21.07 19.74 -8.64
C ASP A 19 -21.00 18.24 -8.27
N GLU A 20 -22.14 17.62 -7.95
CA GLU A 20 -22.21 16.21 -7.54
C GLU A 20 -21.85 15.21 -8.66
N SER A 21 -21.72 15.66 -9.91
CA SER A 21 -21.51 14.79 -11.08
C SER A 21 -20.19 14.01 -11.00
N TRP A 22 -19.21 14.46 -10.20
CA TRP A 22 -17.95 13.72 -10.01
C TRP A 22 -18.16 12.36 -9.32
N ILE A 23 -19.27 12.18 -8.59
CA ILE A 23 -19.59 10.94 -7.86
C ILE A 23 -19.77 9.77 -8.85
N THR A 24 -20.49 10.01 -9.94
CA THR A 24 -20.75 9.03 -11.00
C THR A 24 -19.83 9.20 -12.21
N ASN A 25 -19.02 10.26 -12.23
CA ASN A 25 -17.99 10.49 -13.24
C ASN A 25 -16.65 10.88 -12.58
N LEU A 26 -15.95 9.88 -12.04
CA LEU A 26 -14.71 10.08 -11.29
C LEU A 26 -13.59 10.75 -12.11
N CYS A 27 -13.65 10.72 -13.44
CA CYS A 27 -12.70 11.44 -14.32
C CYS A 27 -12.68 12.95 -14.05
N MET A 28 -13.76 13.51 -13.51
CA MET A 28 -13.85 14.93 -13.12
C MET A 28 -12.87 15.30 -12.01
N LEU A 29 -12.35 14.34 -11.23
CA LEU A 29 -11.31 14.59 -10.24
C LEU A 29 -10.04 15.19 -10.85
N ASN A 30 -9.79 15.02 -12.16
CA ASN A 30 -8.67 15.67 -12.84
C ASN A 30 -8.73 17.21 -12.74
N ARG A 31 -9.91 17.82 -12.56
CA ARG A 31 -10.06 19.27 -12.32
C ARG A 31 -9.35 19.72 -11.04
N LEU A 32 -9.13 18.83 -10.07
CA LEU A 32 -8.35 19.13 -8.86
C LEU A 32 -6.88 19.48 -9.17
N ARG A 33 -6.37 19.13 -10.36
CA ARG A 33 -5.01 19.51 -10.80
C ARG A 33 -4.81 21.02 -10.79
N ASP A 34 -5.85 21.79 -11.13
CA ASP A 34 -5.81 23.25 -11.18
C ASP A 34 -5.66 23.87 -9.78
N HIS A 35 -6.00 23.12 -8.73
CA HIS A 35 -5.95 23.54 -7.33
C HIS A 35 -4.74 22.96 -6.57
N VAL A 36 -3.81 22.27 -7.25
CA VAL A 36 -2.70 21.55 -6.61
C VAL A 36 -1.81 22.47 -5.76
N ASP A 37 -1.59 23.70 -6.20
CA ASP A 37 -0.72 24.64 -5.51
C ASP A 37 -1.47 25.43 -4.41
N GLU A 38 -2.79 25.30 -4.30
CA GLU A 38 -3.59 25.98 -3.27
C GLU A 38 -3.25 25.48 -1.86
N PRO A 39 -2.67 26.33 -0.99
CA PRO A 39 -2.23 25.88 0.34
C PRO A 39 -3.39 25.45 1.23
N LYS A 40 -4.55 26.12 1.13
CA LYS A 40 -5.72 25.84 1.97
C LYS A 40 -6.26 24.43 1.71
N LEU A 41 -6.53 24.10 0.44
CA LEU A 41 -7.03 22.77 0.06
C LEU A 41 -6.07 21.66 0.49
N ARG A 42 -4.77 21.85 0.29
CA ARG A 42 -3.75 20.89 0.73
C ARG A 42 -3.74 20.68 2.24
N LEU A 43 -3.84 21.76 3.02
CA LEU A 43 -3.90 21.67 4.49
C LEU A 43 -5.18 20.97 4.95
N ASP A 44 -6.31 21.26 4.34
CA ASP A 44 -7.60 20.65 4.69
C ASP A 44 -7.62 19.14 4.35
N ILE A 45 -7.02 18.72 3.23
CA ILE A 45 -6.82 17.29 2.90
C ILE A 45 -5.96 16.59 3.96
N MET A 46 -4.87 17.23 4.40
CA MET A 46 -4.01 16.65 5.44
C MET A 46 -4.69 16.57 6.81
N ARG A 47 -5.60 17.51 7.13
CA ARG A 47 -6.45 17.43 8.34
C ARG A 47 -7.39 16.23 8.26
N VAL A 48 -8.07 16.03 7.13
CA VAL A 48 -8.91 14.85 6.90
C VAL A 48 -8.10 13.54 7.01
N LYS A 49 -6.86 13.52 6.50
CA LYS A 49 -5.96 12.37 6.67
C LYS A 49 -5.70 12.09 8.15
N LEU A 50 -5.38 13.12 8.94
CA LEU A 50 -5.14 12.97 10.38
C LEU A 50 -6.41 12.48 11.13
N ASP A 51 -7.58 13.00 10.78
CA ASP A 51 -8.86 12.55 11.36
C ASP A 51 -9.16 11.09 11.03
N ASN A 52 -8.86 10.66 9.80
CA ASN A 52 -8.96 9.25 9.42
C ASN A 52 -7.98 8.38 10.20
N LYS A 53 -6.75 8.84 10.46
CA LYS A 53 -5.77 8.15 11.30
C LYS A 53 -6.25 8.05 12.76
N ASN A 54 -6.84 9.11 13.31
CA ASN A 54 -7.45 9.11 14.63
C ASN A 54 -8.63 8.12 14.74
N ARG A 55 -9.51 8.10 13.72
CA ARG A 55 -10.62 7.14 13.62
C ARG A 55 -10.10 5.71 13.57
N PHE A 56 -9.08 5.44 12.75
CA PHE A 56 -8.50 4.11 12.66
C PHE A 56 -7.80 3.68 13.96
N ALA A 57 -7.04 4.58 14.60
CA ALA A 57 -6.42 4.30 15.89
C ALA A 57 -7.46 3.97 16.97
N SER A 58 -8.56 4.73 17.03
CA SER A 58 -9.68 4.47 17.96
C SER A 58 -10.37 3.13 17.69
N TYR A 59 -10.57 2.79 16.41
CA TYR A 59 -11.09 1.50 15.99
C TYR A 59 -10.17 0.34 16.43
N MET A 60 -8.87 0.48 16.19
CA MET A 60 -7.87 -0.54 16.56
C MET A 60 -7.74 -0.73 18.07
N LEU A 61 -7.85 0.36 18.84
CA LEU A 61 -7.86 0.30 20.30
C LEU A 61 -9.10 -0.42 20.83
N SER A 62 -10.29 -0.11 20.31
CA SER A 62 -11.54 -0.71 20.77
C SER A 62 -11.66 -2.20 20.40
N HIS A 63 -11.34 -2.56 19.15
CA HIS A 63 -11.59 -3.90 18.59
C HIS A 63 -10.41 -4.86 18.72
N GLN A 64 -9.18 -4.36 18.63
CA GLN A 64 -7.98 -5.20 18.64
C GLN A 64 -7.06 -4.95 19.84
N LYS A 65 -7.36 -3.96 20.69
CA LYS A 65 -6.53 -3.52 21.83
C LYS A 65 -5.12 -3.09 21.42
N ILE A 66 -5.00 -2.52 20.22
CA ILE A 66 -3.74 -2.03 19.68
C ILE A 66 -3.76 -0.50 19.70
N HIS A 67 -2.83 0.10 20.45
CA HIS A 67 -2.62 1.54 20.45
C HIS A 67 -1.79 1.94 19.23
N LEU A 68 -2.33 2.79 18.37
CA LEU A 68 -1.60 3.42 17.25
C LEU A 68 -1.39 4.89 17.56
N ASP A 69 -0.27 5.45 17.12
CA ASP A 69 0.02 6.89 17.22
C ASP A 69 -0.26 7.57 15.87
N PRO A 70 -1.37 8.33 15.76
CA PRO A 70 -1.77 9.00 14.52
C PRO A 70 -0.78 10.06 14.00
N SER A 71 0.20 10.49 14.81
CA SER A 71 1.23 11.43 14.37
C SER A 71 2.33 10.79 13.53
N THR A 72 2.48 9.46 13.59
CA THR A 72 3.50 8.70 12.84
C THR A 72 3.09 8.48 11.39
N LEU A 73 4.05 8.31 10.48
CA LEU A 73 3.77 7.86 9.11
C LEU A 73 3.07 6.48 9.14
N PHE A 74 1.85 6.39 8.61
CA PHE A 74 1.15 5.11 8.46
C PHE A 74 1.56 4.46 7.13
N ASP A 75 2.45 3.49 7.24
CA ASP A 75 2.99 2.70 6.13
C ASP A 75 2.24 1.37 6.01
N VAL A 76 1.43 1.22 4.95
CA VAL A 76 0.38 0.19 4.90
C VAL A 76 0.61 -0.81 3.78
N MET A 77 0.67 -2.09 4.16
CA MET A 77 0.69 -3.23 3.26
C MET A 77 -0.44 -4.21 3.59
N VAL A 78 -1.60 -4.05 2.96
CA VAL A 78 -2.77 -4.91 3.19
C VAL A 78 -3.23 -5.60 1.91
N LYS A 79 -2.97 -6.91 1.82
CA LYS A 79 -3.34 -7.76 0.68
C LYS A 79 -3.22 -9.24 1.05
N ARG A 80 -3.64 -10.15 0.16
CA ARG A 80 -3.39 -11.59 0.34
C ARG A 80 -1.90 -11.83 0.58
N VAL A 81 -1.54 -12.67 1.55
CA VAL A 81 -0.13 -13.00 1.80
C VAL A 81 0.29 -14.07 0.82
N ASP A 82 1.21 -13.69 -0.05
CA ASP A 82 1.83 -14.53 -1.07
C ASP A 82 3.30 -14.11 -1.17
N GLU A 83 4.20 -15.04 -1.48
CA GLU A 83 5.63 -14.79 -1.54
C GLU A 83 5.97 -13.76 -2.63
N TYR A 84 5.29 -13.81 -3.79
CA TYR A 84 5.53 -12.85 -4.88
C TYR A 84 5.06 -11.44 -4.53
N LYS A 85 4.14 -11.28 -3.56
CA LYS A 85 3.70 -9.97 -3.06
C LYS A 85 4.71 -9.33 -2.10
N ARG A 86 5.74 -10.07 -1.68
CA ARG A 86 6.91 -9.62 -0.93
C ARG A 86 6.61 -8.91 0.40
N HIS A 87 5.66 -9.41 1.19
CA HIS A 87 5.52 -8.99 2.60
C HIS A 87 6.81 -9.20 3.38
N LEU A 88 7.60 -10.22 3.01
CA LEU A 88 8.92 -10.46 3.56
C LEU A 88 9.90 -9.32 3.28
N LEU A 89 9.87 -8.69 2.09
CA LEU A 89 10.72 -7.54 1.78
C LEU A 89 10.38 -6.33 2.66
N CYS A 90 9.09 -6.03 2.84
CA CYS A 90 8.64 -5.00 3.76
C CYS A 90 8.98 -5.36 5.23
N CYS A 91 8.96 -6.65 5.61
CA CYS A 91 9.42 -7.08 6.94
C CYS A 91 10.94 -6.86 7.12
N LEU A 92 11.75 -7.15 6.10
CA LEU A 92 13.19 -6.89 6.12
C LEU A 92 13.48 -5.40 6.27
N HIS A 93 12.73 -4.52 5.59
CA HIS A 93 12.81 -3.07 5.80
C HIS A 93 12.61 -2.67 7.27
N VAL A 94 11.57 -3.21 7.91
CA VAL A 94 11.28 -2.93 9.32
C VAL A 94 12.41 -3.41 10.23
N MET A 95 12.98 -4.58 9.93
CA MET A 95 14.16 -5.09 10.65
C MET A 95 15.38 -4.17 10.46
N THR A 96 15.62 -3.66 9.24
CA THR A 96 16.68 -2.67 8.96
C THR A 96 16.50 -1.42 9.81
N LEU A 97 15.29 -0.84 9.82
CA LEU A 97 14.99 0.35 10.62
C LEU A 97 15.23 0.09 12.11
N TYR A 98 14.76 -1.05 12.61
CA TYR A 98 14.98 -1.45 13.99
C TYR A 98 16.48 -1.56 14.32
N ASN A 99 17.26 -2.24 13.47
CA ASN A 99 18.70 -2.39 13.66
C ASN A 99 19.45 -1.05 13.63
N ARG A 100 19.11 -0.15 12.69
CA ARG A 100 19.67 1.22 12.62
C ARG A 100 19.37 2.01 13.89
N MET A 101 18.13 1.96 14.39
CA MET A 101 17.74 2.65 15.63
C MET A 101 18.44 2.07 16.86
N LYS A 102 18.71 0.76 16.90
CA LYS A 102 19.48 0.13 17.98
C LYS A 102 20.96 0.53 17.94
N ALA A 103 21.54 0.61 16.75
CA ALA A 103 22.93 1.00 16.56
C ALA A 103 23.17 2.48 16.87
N ASN A 104 22.20 3.36 16.54
CA ASN A 104 22.26 4.78 16.87
C ASN A 104 20.93 5.29 17.46
N PRO A 105 20.71 5.10 18.77
CA PRO A 105 19.45 5.47 19.43
C PRO A 105 19.09 6.96 19.32
N ARG A 106 20.09 7.85 19.16
CA ARG A 106 19.91 9.30 19.07
C ARG A 106 19.69 9.80 17.64
N ALA A 107 19.79 8.93 16.63
CA ALA A 107 19.51 9.31 15.26
C ALA A 107 18.06 9.83 15.15
N GLN A 108 17.90 10.99 14.53
CA GLN A 108 16.59 11.47 14.13
C GLN A 108 16.09 10.59 12.97
N CYS A 109 14.88 10.10 13.11
CA CYS A 109 14.16 9.33 12.10
C CYS A 109 12.70 9.77 12.11
N CYS A 110 12.04 9.64 10.97
CA CYS A 110 10.60 9.84 10.86
C CYS A 110 9.89 8.71 11.63
N PRO A 111 9.10 9.05 12.68
CA PRO A 111 8.32 8.06 13.40
C PRO A 111 7.37 7.33 12.45
N ARG A 112 7.37 6.00 12.47
CA ARG A 112 6.63 5.17 11.51
C ARG A 112 5.86 4.05 12.20
N THR A 113 4.59 3.91 11.84
CA THR A 113 3.76 2.74 12.16
C THR A 113 3.58 1.94 10.88
N VAL A 114 4.27 0.80 10.78
CA VAL A 114 4.13 -0.14 9.66
C VAL A 114 2.98 -1.09 9.97
N ILE A 115 1.98 -1.12 9.08
CA ILE A 115 0.72 -1.84 9.23
C ILE A 115 0.63 -2.85 8.10
N MET A 116 0.89 -4.11 8.44
CA MET A 116 0.72 -5.22 7.51
C MET A 116 -0.61 -5.94 7.77
N GLY A 117 -1.21 -6.51 6.75
CA GLY A 117 -2.44 -7.27 6.92
C GLY A 117 -2.73 -8.18 5.74
N GLY A 118 -3.35 -9.32 6.01
CA GLY A 118 -3.62 -10.28 4.96
C GLY A 118 -4.04 -11.64 5.48
N LYS A 119 -4.37 -12.52 4.55
CA LYS A 119 -4.63 -13.94 4.81
C LYS A 119 -3.73 -14.77 3.90
N ALA A 120 -3.18 -15.84 4.44
CA ALA A 120 -2.53 -16.90 3.67
C ALA A 120 -3.56 -18.01 3.37
N ALA A 121 -3.40 -18.70 2.25
CA ALA A 121 -4.21 -19.88 1.98
C ALA A 121 -3.91 -20.99 3.02
N PRO A 122 -4.88 -21.84 3.40
CA PRO A 122 -4.71 -22.79 4.51
C PRO A 122 -3.49 -23.72 4.39
N GLY A 123 -3.23 -24.21 3.18
CA GLY A 123 -2.10 -25.10 2.85
C GLY A 123 -0.80 -24.37 2.48
N TYR A 124 -0.79 -23.03 2.44
CA TYR A 124 0.39 -22.29 2.02
C TYR A 124 1.36 -22.07 3.19
N TYR A 125 2.20 -23.07 3.44
CA TYR A 125 3.16 -23.10 4.55
C TYR A 125 4.07 -21.87 4.58
N MET A 126 4.76 -21.54 3.49
CA MET A 126 5.68 -20.39 3.45
C MET A 126 4.99 -19.06 3.76
N ALA A 127 3.80 -18.82 3.20
CA ALA A 127 3.04 -17.62 3.50
C ALA A 127 2.65 -17.53 4.99
N LYS A 128 2.23 -18.65 5.61
CA LYS A 128 1.94 -18.70 7.05
C LYS A 128 3.20 -18.47 7.89
N LEU A 129 4.35 -18.99 7.45
CA LEU A 129 5.62 -18.80 8.13
C LEU A 129 6.08 -17.34 8.06
N ILE A 130 5.87 -16.65 6.92
CA ILE A 130 6.10 -15.21 6.77
C ILE A 130 5.20 -14.41 7.73
N ILE A 131 3.91 -14.77 7.85
CA ILE A 131 3.01 -14.13 8.84
C ILE A 131 3.55 -14.32 10.26
N LYS A 132 4.01 -15.53 10.60
CA LYS A 132 4.59 -15.82 11.91
C LYS A 132 5.87 -15.03 12.17
N LEU A 133 6.74 -14.87 11.17
CA LEU A 133 7.94 -14.03 11.26
C LEU A 133 7.56 -12.57 11.53
N ILE A 134 6.66 -11.99 10.74
CA ILE A 134 6.19 -10.60 10.91
C ILE A 134 5.67 -10.37 12.33
N ASN A 135 4.86 -11.29 12.87
CA ASN A 135 4.35 -11.18 14.24
C ASN A 135 5.46 -11.31 15.30
N SER A 136 6.49 -12.10 15.04
CA SER A 136 7.63 -12.30 15.97
C SER A 136 8.56 -11.07 15.98
N VAL A 137 8.80 -10.48 14.81
CA VAL A 137 9.46 -9.18 14.65
C VAL A 137 8.65 -8.09 15.35
N ALA A 138 7.34 -8.04 15.13
CA ALA A 138 6.45 -7.06 15.75
C ALA A 138 6.50 -7.12 17.28
N LYS A 139 6.49 -8.33 17.87
CA LYS A 139 6.62 -8.52 19.31
C LYS A 139 7.94 -7.93 19.84
N SER A 140 9.04 -8.15 19.13
CA SER A 140 10.36 -7.68 19.55
C SER A 140 10.45 -6.14 19.49
N ILE A 141 10.01 -5.55 18.37
CA ILE A 141 10.04 -4.09 18.17
C ILE A 141 9.10 -3.38 19.15
N ASN A 142 7.86 -3.83 19.25
CA ASN A 142 6.84 -3.13 20.04
C ASN A 142 7.07 -3.21 21.55
N CYS A 143 7.93 -4.13 22.01
CA CYS A 143 8.32 -4.26 23.41
C CYS A 143 9.69 -3.66 23.72
N ASP A 144 10.46 -3.21 22.72
CA ASP A 144 11.79 -2.63 22.96
C ASP A 144 11.67 -1.13 23.32
N PRO A 145 12.07 -0.74 24.55
CA PRO A 145 11.98 0.65 25.00
C PRO A 145 12.89 1.60 24.20
N VAL A 146 13.93 1.10 23.52
CA VAL A 146 14.84 1.92 22.71
C VAL A 146 14.12 2.50 21.48
N VAL A 147 13.17 1.76 20.89
CA VAL A 147 12.49 2.17 19.64
C VAL A 147 11.04 2.60 19.86
N ASN A 148 10.52 2.44 21.08
CA ASN A 148 9.16 2.80 21.44
C ASN A 148 8.85 4.26 21.06
N GLY A 149 7.68 4.49 20.47
CA GLY A 149 7.25 5.79 19.95
C GLY A 149 7.87 6.20 18.60
N ARG A 150 8.89 5.51 18.10
CA ARG A 150 9.54 5.82 16.79
C ARG A 150 9.28 4.76 15.72
N LEU A 151 9.22 3.50 16.10
CA LEU A 151 8.90 2.40 15.19
C LEU A 151 7.88 1.48 15.83
N LYS A 152 6.81 1.18 15.10
CA LYS A 152 5.81 0.20 15.48
C LYS A 152 5.48 -0.70 14.30
N LEU A 153 5.40 -2.01 14.53
CA LEU A 153 4.93 -2.97 13.53
C LEU A 153 3.63 -3.62 14.00
N VAL A 154 2.59 -3.56 13.17
CA VAL A 154 1.27 -4.09 13.49
C VAL A 154 0.82 -5.03 12.40
N TYR A 155 0.37 -6.23 12.80
CA TYR A 155 -0.29 -7.17 11.88
C TYR A 155 -1.80 -7.16 12.11
N LEU A 156 -2.57 -6.75 11.10
CA LEU A 156 -4.02 -6.68 11.16
C LEU A 156 -4.63 -8.09 11.08
N ARG A 157 -5.29 -8.48 12.17
CA ARG A 157 -5.99 -9.77 12.24
C ARG A 157 -7.26 -9.75 11.40
N ASN A 158 -7.52 -10.86 10.70
CA ASN A 158 -8.72 -11.09 9.90
C ASN A 158 -9.05 -9.94 8.93
N TYR A 159 -8.05 -9.48 8.17
CA TYR A 159 -8.25 -8.44 7.16
C TYR A 159 -9.38 -8.83 6.18
N GLY A 160 -10.26 -7.87 5.95
CA GLY A 160 -11.46 -7.98 5.12
C GLY A 160 -11.99 -6.58 4.78
N VAL A 161 -13.16 -6.50 4.13
CA VAL A 161 -13.69 -5.23 3.60
C VAL A 161 -13.91 -4.19 4.70
N SER A 162 -14.56 -4.56 5.81
CA SER A 162 -14.81 -3.62 6.92
C SER A 162 -13.51 -3.03 7.50
N LEU A 163 -12.44 -3.83 7.61
CA LEU A 163 -11.16 -3.32 8.08
C LEU A 163 -10.46 -2.47 7.02
N ALA A 164 -10.64 -2.81 5.74
CA ALA A 164 -10.15 -2.03 4.61
C ALA A 164 -10.74 -0.61 4.59
N GLU A 165 -12.04 -0.48 4.89
CA GLU A 165 -12.73 0.82 4.99
C GLU A 165 -12.14 1.74 6.05
N HIS A 166 -11.50 1.21 7.10
CA HIS A 166 -10.82 2.01 8.10
C HIS A 166 -9.34 2.29 7.78
N VAL A 167 -8.59 1.29 7.32
CA VAL A 167 -7.14 1.43 7.10
C VAL A 167 -6.81 2.20 5.82
N ILE A 168 -7.62 2.07 4.76
CA ILE A 168 -7.35 2.73 3.48
C ILE A 168 -7.38 4.27 3.60
N PRO A 169 -8.41 4.90 4.20
CA PRO A 169 -8.42 6.34 4.40
C PRO A 169 -7.31 6.86 5.32
N ALA A 170 -6.83 6.03 6.24
CA ALA A 170 -5.80 6.37 7.22
C ALA A 170 -4.36 6.22 6.70
N ALA A 171 -4.13 5.54 5.58
CA ALA A 171 -2.78 5.28 5.09
C ALA A 171 -2.12 6.55 4.55
N ASP A 172 -0.84 6.74 4.89
CA ASP A 172 0.02 7.76 4.29
C ASP A 172 0.80 7.16 3.10
N LEU A 173 1.38 5.98 3.31
CA LEU A 173 2.12 5.22 2.30
C LEU A 173 1.43 3.89 1.99
N SER A 174 1.41 3.52 0.72
CA SER A 174 0.78 2.33 0.16
C SER A 174 1.85 1.43 -0.47
N GLU A 175 2.07 0.25 0.13
CA GLU A 175 3.08 -0.73 -0.29
C GLU A 175 2.58 -1.61 -1.45
N GLN A 176 3.05 -1.29 -2.65
CA GLN A 176 2.67 -1.96 -3.89
C GLN A 176 3.89 -2.60 -4.55
N ILE A 177 4.47 -3.56 -3.83
CA ILE A 177 5.81 -4.11 -4.10
C ILE A 177 5.84 -5.56 -4.61
N PRO A 178 4.96 -6.03 -5.51
CA PRO A 178 5.10 -7.38 -6.04
C PRO A 178 6.42 -7.54 -6.81
N CYS A 179 6.90 -8.78 -6.93
CA CYS A 179 7.94 -9.13 -7.88
C CYS A 179 7.45 -8.77 -9.30
N MET A 180 8.34 -8.24 -10.14
CA MET A 180 7.98 -7.78 -11.48
C MET A 180 7.37 -8.88 -12.35
N GLY A 181 6.34 -8.54 -13.11
CA GLY A 181 5.63 -9.44 -14.02
C GLY A 181 4.70 -10.44 -13.33
N MET A 182 4.44 -10.31 -12.03
CA MET A 182 3.65 -11.29 -11.26
C MET A 182 2.29 -10.74 -10.82
N GLU A 183 2.09 -9.42 -10.77
CA GLU A 183 0.80 -8.80 -10.45
C GLU A 183 0.08 -8.40 -11.74
N ALA A 184 -0.84 -9.25 -12.19
CA ALA A 184 -1.66 -8.96 -13.37
C ALA A 184 -2.53 -7.70 -13.18
N ALA A 185 -3.20 -7.59 -12.03
CA ALA A 185 -3.97 -6.42 -11.64
C ALA A 185 -3.94 -6.25 -10.12
N GLY A 186 -3.94 -5.00 -9.68
CA GLY A 186 -4.13 -4.61 -8.28
C GLY A 186 -5.24 -3.57 -8.23
N THR A 187 -6.20 -3.73 -7.32
CA THR A 187 -7.24 -2.71 -7.05
C THR A 187 -7.08 -2.04 -5.70
N GLY A 188 -6.24 -2.61 -4.81
CA GLY A 188 -5.91 -2.00 -3.53
C GLY A 188 -5.14 -0.68 -3.71
N ASN A 189 -4.17 -0.67 -4.60
CA ASN A 189 -3.39 0.52 -5.00
C ASN A 189 -4.30 1.68 -5.46
N MET A 190 -5.30 1.41 -6.30
CA MET A 190 -6.29 2.40 -6.76
C MET A 190 -7.06 3.03 -5.59
N LYS A 191 -7.49 2.19 -4.62
CA LYS A 191 -8.22 2.66 -3.43
C LYS A 191 -7.34 3.54 -2.54
N PHE A 192 -6.07 3.18 -2.37
CA PHE A 192 -5.10 3.96 -1.62
C PHE A 192 -4.82 5.31 -2.28
N MET A 193 -4.54 5.30 -3.59
CA MET A 193 -4.35 6.50 -4.40
C MET A 193 -5.53 7.47 -4.29
N LEU A 194 -6.75 6.96 -4.48
CA LEU A 194 -7.98 7.74 -4.38
C LEU A 194 -8.18 8.37 -2.98
N ASN A 195 -7.69 7.70 -1.94
CA ASN A 195 -7.75 8.20 -0.56
C ASN A 195 -6.51 8.99 -0.13
N GLY A 196 -5.65 9.38 -1.08
CA GLY A 196 -4.50 10.24 -0.82
C GLY A 196 -3.34 9.56 -0.10
N ALA A 197 -3.16 8.24 -0.25
CA ALA A 197 -1.93 7.56 0.14
C ALA A 197 -0.96 7.54 -1.04
N LEU A 198 0.30 7.90 -0.79
CA LEU A 198 1.35 7.85 -1.81
C LEU A 198 1.80 6.41 -2.03
N THR A 199 2.14 6.08 -3.27
CA THR A 199 2.49 4.70 -3.64
C THR A 199 4.01 4.52 -3.67
N ILE A 200 4.51 3.54 -2.93
CA ILE A 200 5.84 2.95 -3.15
C ILE A 200 5.66 1.65 -3.92
N CYS A 201 6.32 1.52 -5.07
CA CYS A 201 6.01 0.43 -5.98
C CYS A 201 7.15 -0.02 -6.88
N THR A 202 6.99 -1.26 -7.35
CA THR A 202 7.55 -1.72 -8.60
C THR A 202 6.64 -1.32 -9.77
N LEU A 203 7.22 -1.08 -10.96
CA LEU A 203 6.46 -0.74 -12.19
C LEU A 203 5.76 -1.96 -12.81
N ASP A 204 5.01 -2.69 -12.00
CA ASP A 204 4.27 -3.88 -12.43
C ASP A 204 2.76 -3.62 -12.49
N GLY A 205 2.11 -4.14 -13.53
CA GLY A 205 0.66 -4.02 -13.76
C GLY A 205 0.14 -2.59 -13.60
N VAL A 206 -0.94 -2.44 -12.82
CA VAL A 206 -1.64 -1.17 -12.57
C VAL A 206 -0.74 -0.09 -11.94
N ASN A 207 0.36 -0.47 -11.28
CA ASN A 207 1.27 0.55 -10.72
C ASN A 207 1.90 1.41 -11.81
N ALA A 208 2.19 0.85 -12.99
CA ALA A 208 2.71 1.60 -14.12
C ALA A 208 1.68 2.64 -14.61
N GLU A 209 0.40 2.26 -14.69
CA GLU A 209 -0.69 3.18 -15.03
C GLU A 209 -0.85 4.28 -13.96
N ILE A 210 -0.80 3.93 -12.67
CA ILE A 210 -0.87 4.93 -11.59
C ILE A 210 0.26 5.95 -11.75
N VAL A 211 1.50 5.48 -11.90
CA VAL A 211 2.68 6.35 -12.06
C VAL A 211 2.56 7.24 -13.31
N GLN A 212 1.99 6.73 -14.39
CA GLN A 212 1.72 7.50 -15.59
C GLN A 212 0.66 8.60 -15.33
N GLU A 213 -0.44 8.27 -14.67
CA GLU A 213 -1.53 9.22 -14.40
C GLU A 213 -1.11 10.32 -13.43
N VAL A 214 -0.35 9.98 -12.39
CA VAL A 214 0.07 10.96 -11.37
C VAL A 214 1.36 11.69 -11.73
N GLY A 215 2.15 11.20 -12.67
CA GLY A 215 3.50 11.68 -12.93
C GLY A 215 4.54 11.00 -12.05
N ARG A 216 5.70 10.67 -12.63
CA ARG A 216 6.75 9.87 -11.98
C ARG A 216 7.29 10.47 -10.68
N GLU A 217 7.21 11.79 -10.54
CA GLU A 217 7.63 12.57 -9.37
C GLU A 217 6.66 12.47 -8.19
N ASN A 218 5.44 11.95 -8.40
CA ASN A 218 4.39 11.82 -7.39
C ASN A 218 4.23 10.37 -6.86
N ALA A 219 5.22 9.50 -7.12
CA ALA A 219 5.30 8.11 -6.64
C ALA A 219 6.75 7.68 -6.36
N PHE A 220 6.93 6.70 -5.47
CA PHE A 220 8.24 6.18 -5.08
C PHE A 220 8.51 4.85 -5.77
N VAL A 221 9.10 4.90 -6.95
CA VAL A 221 9.36 3.69 -7.74
C VAL A 221 10.76 3.12 -7.44
N PHE A 222 10.83 1.79 -7.37
CA PHE A 222 12.07 1.03 -7.24
C PHE A 222 11.95 -0.33 -7.96
N GLY A 223 13.04 -1.07 -7.97
CA GLY A 223 13.16 -2.38 -8.56
C GLY A 223 13.57 -2.34 -10.02
N ARG A 224 13.88 -3.51 -10.54
CA ARG A 224 14.34 -3.74 -11.91
C ARG A 224 13.16 -3.87 -12.87
N SER A 225 13.41 -3.79 -14.18
CA SER A 225 12.39 -4.12 -15.19
C SER A 225 12.21 -5.64 -15.36
N VAL A 226 11.15 -6.06 -16.06
CA VAL A 226 10.94 -7.47 -16.41
C VAL A 226 12.09 -8.01 -17.27
N GLU A 227 12.63 -7.18 -18.17
CA GLU A 227 13.76 -7.50 -19.05
C GLU A 227 15.04 -7.65 -18.24
N GLU A 228 15.28 -6.75 -17.28
CA GLU A 228 16.42 -6.82 -16.37
C GLU A 228 16.35 -8.05 -15.46
N ASP A 229 15.17 -8.41 -14.95
CA ASP A 229 14.92 -9.65 -14.20
C ASP A 229 15.26 -10.90 -15.03
N LYS A 230 14.76 -10.95 -16.28
CA LYS A 230 15.04 -12.06 -17.20
C LYS A 230 16.54 -12.15 -17.51
N ALA A 231 17.18 -11.02 -17.78
CA ALA A 231 18.62 -10.96 -18.06
C ALA A 231 19.44 -11.39 -16.83
N LEU A 232 19.05 -10.99 -15.62
CA LEU A 232 19.70 -11.38 -14.38
C LEU A 232 19.63 -12.89 -14.17
N ARG A 233 18.45 -13.50 -14.36
CA ARG A 233 18.27 -14.94 -14.27
C ARG A 233 19.07 -15.69 -15.32
N ALA A 234 19.06 -15.22 -16.57
CA ALA A 234 19.82 -15.82 -17.67
C ALA A 234 21.34 -15.80 -17.43
N LYS A 235 21.84 -14.81 -16.69
CA LYS A 235 23.26 -14.70 -16.29
C LYS A 235 23.63 -15.61 -15.10
N GLY A 236 22.70 -16.39 -14.55
CA GLY A 236 22.92 -17.21 -13.36
C GLY A 236 22.87 -16.39 -12.07
N TYR A 237 21.70 -15.81 -11.78
CA TYR A 237 21.43 -15.09 -10.55
C TYR A 237 21.88 -15.89 -9.31
N ASP A 238 22.68 -15.25 -8.45
CA ASP A 238 23.14 -15.81 -7.18
C ASP A 238 22.84 -14.83 -6.04
N PRO A 239 21.84 -15.10 -5.18
CA PRO A 239 21.47 -14.19 -4.10
C PRO A 239 22.61 -13.95 -3.10
N ARG A 240 23.56 -14.88 -2.97
CA ARG A 240 24.68 -14.77 -2.02
C ARG A 240 25.58 -13.59 -2.33
N LYS A 241 25.71 -13.21 -3.60
CA LYS A 241 26.49 -12.03 -4.01
C LYS A 241 25.85 -10.74 -3.50
N TYR A 242 24.53 -10.63 -3.59
CA TYR A 242 23.77 -9.48 -3.09
C TYR A 242 23.82 -9.42 -1.56
N ILE A 243 23.71 -10.56 -0.89
CA ILE A 243 23.82 -10.65 0.57
C ILE A 243 25.23 -10.26 1.03
N ALA A 244 26.28 -10.75 0.39
CA ALA A 244 27.66 -10.42 0.74
C ALA A 244 28.00 -8.95 0.49
N ALA A 245 27.40 -8.33 -0.53
CA ALA A 245 27.60 -6.92 -0.85
C ALA A 245 26.87 -5.96 0.09
N ASN A 246 25.83 -6.41 0.80
CA ASN A 246 24.99 -5.57 1.64
C ASN A 246 24.98 -6.04 3.11
N PRO A 247 25.75 -5.39 4.01
CA PRO A 247 25.86 -5.78 5.41
C PRO A 247 24.53 -5.72 6.18
N GLU A 248 23.63 -4.80 5.84
CA GLU A 248 22.33 -4.67 6.52
C GLU A 248 21.40 -5.82 6.15
N LEU A 249 21.40 -6.22 4.87
CA LEU A 249 20.70 -7.42 4.41
C LEU A 249 21.26 -8.67 5.09
N ALA A 250 22.59 -8.83 5.08
CA ALA A 250 23.26 -9.96 5.73
C ALA A 250 22.90 -10.05 7.23
N HIS A 251 22.88 -8.92 7.94
CA HIS A 251 22.50 -8.87 9.34
C HIS A 251 21.04 -9.28 9.57
N CYS A 252 20.12 -8.79 8.74
CA CYS A 252 18.71 -9.19 8.80
C CYS A 252 18.53 -10.70 8.59
N LEU A 253 19.21 -11.28 7.59
CA LEU A 253 19.17 -12.70 7.31
C LEU A 253 19.78 -13.53 8.45
N GLU A 254 20.86 -13.05 9.07
CA GLU A 254 21.45 -13.69 10.23
C GLU A 254 20.51 -13.68 11.45
N GLN A 255 19.75 -12.61 11.68
CA GLN A 255 18.73 -12.57 12.73
C GLN A 255 17.61 -13.60 12.47
N ILE A 256 17.23 -13.81 11.21
CA ILE A 256 16.26 -14.85 10.84
C ILE A 256 16.86 -16.24 11.09
N ARG A 257 18.10 -16.48 10.65
CA ARG A 257 18.81 -17.76 10.74
C ARG A 257 19.12 -18.18 12.18
N SER A 258 19.49 -17.24 13.04
CA SER A 258 19.89 -17.49 14.42
C SER A 258 18.71 -17.65 15.39
N GLY A 259 17.48 -17.40 14.93
CA GLY A 259 16.30 -17.43 15.78
C GLY A 259 16.14 -16.19 16.67
N TYR A 260 16.79 -15.07 16.35
CA TYR A 260 16.77 -13.84 17.15
C TYR A 260 15.35 -13.40 17.53
N TYR A 261 14.39 -13.50 16.60
CA TYR A 261 13.00 -13.10 16.81
C TYR A 261 12.11 -14.18 17.45
N ASN A 262 12.60 -15.43 17.58
CA ASN A 262 11.93 -16.48 18.35
C ASN A 262 12.94 -17.40 19.06
N PRO A 263 13.55 -16.97 20.17
CA PRO A 263 14.58 -17.76 20.86
C PRO A 263 14.10 -19.11 21.41
N ALA A 264 12.78 -19.28 21.60
CA ALA A 264 12.20 -20.54 22.07
C ALA A 264 12.21 -21.63 20.99
N GLU A 265 12.19 -21.24 19.71
CA GLU A 265 12.26 -22.14 18.56
C GLU A 265 13.25 -21.55 17.54
N PRO A 266 14.57 -21.65 17.78
CA PRO A 266 15.57 -20.93 16.98
C PRO A 266 15.54 -21.31 15.49
N ASP A 267 15.18 -22.55 15.19
CA ASP A 267 15.12 -23.08 13.83
C ASP A 267 13.80 -22.80 13.09
N LEU A 268 12.82 -22.13 13.73
CA LEU A 268 11.49 -21.94 13.16
C LEU A 268 11.52 -21.27 11.77
N PHE A 269 12.44 -20.32 11.56
CA PHE A 269 12.50 -19.53 10.33
C PHE A 269 13.59 -19.99 9.34
N GLN A 270 14.18 -21.16 9.53
CA GLN A 270 15.25 -21.67 8.65
C GLN A 270 14.78 -21.80 7.20
N ASP A 271 13.52 -22.17 6.95
CA ASP A 271 13.01 -22.32 5.58
C ASP A 271 12.92 -20.98 4.84
N ILE A 272 12.59 -19.89 5.56
CA ILE A 272 12.65 -18.52 5.00
C ILE A 272 14.09 -18.17 4.66
N TYR A 273 15.03 -18.37 5.59
CA TYR A 273 16.44 -18.09 5.35
C TYR A 273 16.99 -18.89 4.15
N ARG A 274 16.74 -20.21 4.13
CA ARG A 274 17.17 -21.10 3.04
C ARG A 274 16.61 -20.63 1.70
N SER A 275 15.33 -20.32 1.62
CA SER A 275 14.70 -19.81 0.39
C SER A 275 15.42 -18.57 -0.16
N LEU A 276 15.80 -17.62 0.70
CA LEU A 276 16.50 -16.40 0.30
C LEU A 276 17.97 -16.62 -0.11
N VAL A 277 18.70 -17.54 0.52
CA VAL A 277 20.14 -17.73 0.24
C VAL A 277 20.43 -18.77 -0.85
N THR A 278 19.41 -19.46 -1.34
CA THR A 278 19.53 -20.46 -2.42
C THR A 278 18.90 -19.96 -3.71
N GLU A 279 17.58 -19.85 -3.77
CA GLU A 279 16.85 -19.55 -5.00
C GLU A 279 16.47 -18.07 -5.10
N ASP A 280 16.04 -17.48 -3.98
CA ASP A 280 15.41 -16.16 -3.91
C ASP A 280 14.47 -15.92 -5.10
N ARG A 281 13.49 -16.83 -5.21
CA ARG A 281 12.60 -16.93 -6.38
C ARG A 281 11.94 -15.61 -6.75
N PHE A 282 11.69 -14.73 -5.78
CA PHE A 282 11.01 -13.45 -5.98
C PHE A 282 11.95 -12.24 -5.87
N LEU A 283 13.26 -12.47 -6.01
CA LEU A 283 14.30 -11.44 -6.14
C LEU A 283 14.27 -10.41 -5.00
N ILE A 284 13.98 -10.89 -3.79
CA ILE A 284 13.95 -10.07 -2.58
C ILE A 284 15.35 -9.52 -2.29
N CYS A 285 16.39 -10.36 -2.40
CA CYS A 285 17.76 -9.94 -2.15
C CYS A 285 18.26 -8.95 -3.22
N ALA A 286 17.86 -9.17 -4.48
CA ALA A 286 18.26 -8.30 -5.58
C ALA A 286 17.63 -6.89 -5.51
N ASP A 287 16.38 -6.78 -5.08
CA ASP A 287 15.68 -5.48 -5.00
C ASP A 287 15.79 -4.80 -3.63
N TYR A 288 16.38 -5.47 -2.63
CA TYR A 288 16.44 -4.98 -1.25
C TYR A 288 17.07 -3.59 -1.14
N GLU A 289 18.25 -3.39 -1.75
CA GLU A 289 18.98 -2.12 -1.63
C GLU A 289 18.22 -0.96 -2.29
N ASP A 290 17.66 -1.19 -3.48
CA ASP A 290 16.89 -0.17 -4.19
C ASP A 290 15.57 0.15 -3.46
N TYR A 291 14.96 -0.84 -2.81
CA TYR A 291 13.83 -0.62 -1.91
C TYR A 291 14.21 0.22 -0.69
N MET A 292 15.38 -0.02 -0.07
CA MET A 292 15.87 0.82 1.04
C MET A 292 16.10 2.27 0.60
N ARG A 293 16.63 2.48 -0.62
CA ARG A 293 16.77 3.82 -1.22
C ARG A 293 15.40 4.50 -1.35
N ALA A 294 14.41 3.81 -1.93
CA ALA A 294 13.07 4.38 -2.10
C ALA A 294 12.40 4.70 -0.76
N GLN A 295 12.58 3.85 0.26
CA GLN A 295 12.07 4.13 1.61
C GLN A 295 12.75 5.34 2.26
N ALA A 296 14.05 5.56 2.02
CA ALA A 296 14.73 6.77 2.46
C ALA A 296 14.22 8.03 1.71
N GLU A 297 13.81 7.88 0.45
CA GLU A 297 13.15 8.96 -0.30
C GLU A 297 11.77 9.29 0.25
N VAL A 298 10.99 8.27 0.65
CA VAL A 298 9.71 8.45 1.37
C VAL A 298 9.94 9.27 2.63
N GLU A 299 10.90 8.89 3.46
CA GLU A 299 11.19 9.57 4.75
C GLU A 299 11.58 11.04 4.56
N ARG A 300 12.47 11.33 3.61
CA ARG A 300 12.85 12.72 3.27
C ARG A 300 11.67 13.53 2.74
N THR A 301 10.81 12.90 1.94
CA THR A 301 9.66 13.58 1.32
C THR A 301 8.55 13.82 2.34
N TYR A 302 8.29 12.88 3.25
CA TYR A 302 7.31 13.04 4.33
C TYR A 302 7.69 14.18 5.29
N SER A 303 8.99 14.37 5.53
CA SER A 303 9.50 15.49 6.33
C SER A 303 9.28 16.86 5.66
N ASN A 304 8.92 16.89 4.37
CA ASN A 304 8.54 18.09 3.63
C ASN A 304 7.02 18.08 3.40
N GLU A 305 6.27 18.61 4.36
CA GLU A 305 4.79 18.63 4.35
C GLU A 305 4.21 19.27 3.08
N ALA A 306 4.83 20.33 2.56
CA ALA A 306 4.38 21.02 1.36
C ALA A 306 4.51 20.12 0.13
N LYS A 307 5.65 19.44 -0.03
CA LYS A 307 5.85 18.49 -1.13
C LYS A 307 4.94 17.27 -0.98
N TRP A 308 4.83 16.71 0.22
CA TRP A 308 3.99 15.54 0.49
C TRP A 308 2.51 15.82 0.17
N SER A 309 1.95 16.89 0.74
CA SER A 309 0.54 17.27 0.52
C SER A 309 0.24 17.56 -0.96
N ARG A 310 1.21 18.14 -1.68
CA ARG A 310 1.08 18.36 -3.13
C ARG A 310 1.00 17.04 -3.89
N MET A 311 1.90 16.09 -3.61
CA MET A 311 1.87 14.76 -4.21
C MET A 311 0.56 14.02 -3.91
N VAL A 312 0.03 14.17 -2.69
CA VAL A 312 -1.25 13.57 -2.25
C VAL A 312 -2.40 14.08 -3.13
N LEU A 313 -2.49 15.40 -3.34
CA LEU A 313 -3.53 15.99 -4.18
C LEU A 313 -3.39 15.56 -5.64
N CYS A 314 -2.16 15.46 -6.18
CA CYS A 314 -1.94 14.90 -7.52
C CYS A 314 -2.43 13.44 -7.63
N ASN A 315 -2.23 12.63 -6.60
CA ASN A 315 -2.72 11.25 -6.58
C ASN A 315 -4.25 11.18 -6.55
N ILE A 316 -4.91 12.00 -5.74
CA ILE A 316 -6.38 12.08 -5.71
C ILE A 316 -6.92 12.54 -7.08
N ALA A 317 -6.32 13.57 -7.67
CA ALA A 317 -6.73 14.11 -8.96
C ALA A 317 -6.60 13.10 -10.11
N GLY A 318 -5.53 12.31 -10.12
CA GLY A 318 -5.29 11.26 -11.12
C GLY A 318 -6.13 9.99 -10.96
N ALA A 319 -6.93 9.88 -9.89
CA ALA A 319 -7.58 8.61 -9.54
C ALA A 319 -8.78 8.27 -10.43
N GLY A 320 -9.30 9.27 -11.17
CA GLY A 320 -10.51 9.14 -11.99
C GLY A 320 -10.46 8.01 -13.02
N ARG A 321 -9.28 7.79 -13.62
CA ARG A 321 -9.04 6.69 -14.58
C ARG A 321 -9.43 5.33 -14.01
N PHE A 322 -9.30 5.14 -12.70
CA PHE A 322 -9.46 3.83 -12.06
C PHE A 322 -10.87 3.57 -11.53
N SER A 323 -11.87 4.36 -11.93
CA SER A 323 -13.27 4.05 -11.62
C SER A 323 -13.71 2.74 -12.28
N SER A 324 -14.46 1.93 -11.52
CA SER A 324 -15.14 0.76 -12.06
C SER A 324 -16.14 1.14 -13.15
N ASP A 325 -16.76 2.32 -13.09
CA ASP A 325 -17.81 2.73 -14.04
C ASP A 325 -17.25 2.82 -15.45
N ARG A 326 -16.01 3.31 -15.58
CA ARG A 326 -15.26 3.32 -16.84
C ARG A 326 -15.08 1.89 -17.35
N THR A 327 -14.56 0.99 -16.51
CA THR A 327 -14.33 -0.42 -16.91
C THR A 327 -15.63 -1.11 -17.29
N VAL A 328 -16.71 -0.91 -16.53
CA VAL A 328 -18.01 -1.52 -16.84
C VAL A 328 -18.58 -0.94 -18.14
N ALA A 329 -18.43 0.36 -18.40
CA ALA A 329 -18.84 0.98 -19.66
C ALA A 329 -18.02 0.48 -20.88
N GLU A 330 -16.71 0.25 -20.72
CA GLU A 330 -15.86 -0.37 -21.75
C GLU A 330 -16.32 -1.81 -22.04
N TYR A 331 -16.54 -2.62 -21.00
CA TYR A 331 -17.11 -3.97 -21.16
C TYR A 331 -18.49 -3.95 -21.84
N ALA A 332 -19.34 -2.99 -21.48
CA ALA A 332 -20.66 -2.82 -22.09
C ALA A 332 -20.56 -2.69 -23.61
N ARG A 333 -19.75 -1.75 -24.07
CA ARG A 333 -19.64 -1.41 -25.49
C ARG A 333 -18.88 -2.47 -26.27
N GLU A 334 -17.74 -2.92 -25.73
CA GLU A 334 -16.78 -3.74 -26.47
C GLU A 334 -17.03 -5.25 -26.37
N MET A 335 -17.65 -5.71 -25.28
CA MET A 335 -17.83 -7.15 -25.02
C MET A 335 -19.30 -7.56 -24.97
N TRP A 336 -20.17 -6.74 -24.36
CA TRP A 336 -21.59 -7.06 -24.23
C TRP A 336 -22.45 -6.49 -25.35
N ASN A 337 -21.91 -5.56 -26.15
CA ASN A 337 -22.60 -4.83 -27.21
C ASN A 337 -23.87 -4.12 -26.69
N VAL A 338 -23.76 -3.50 -25.52
CA VAL A 338 -24.79 -2.71 -24.86
C VAL A 338 -24.31 -1.27 -24.74
N GLU A 339 -25.15 -0.32 -25.12
CA GLU A 339 -24.87 1.10 -24.88
C GLU A 339 -25.24 1.48 -23.44
N PRO A 340 -24.28 1.99 -22.64
CA PRO A 340 -24.57 2.50 -21.29
C PRO A 340 -25.60 3.63 -21.35
N SER A 341 -26.50 3.65 -20.38
CA SER A 341 -27.53 4.70 -20.25
C SER A 341 -27.51 5.26 -18.84
N GLU A 342 -27.65 6.58 -18.72
CA GLU A 342 -27.83 7.29 -17.45
C GLU A 342 -29.30 7.29 -16.97
N SER A 343 -30.17 6.52 -17.63
CA SER A 343 -31.58 6.43 -17.22
C SER A 343 -31.68 5.81 -15.83
N LYS A 344 -32.27 6.57 -14.89
CA LYS A 344 -32.57 6.06 -13.55
C LYS A 344 -33.57 4.91 -13.67
N LEU A 345 -33.18 3.75 -13.15
CA LEU A 345 -34.11 2.65 -12.98
C LEU A 345 -35.13 3.00 -11.90
N PRO A 346 -36.39 2.59 -12.05
CA PRO A 346 -37.36 2.68 -10.98
C PRO A 346 -36.90 1.83 -9.78
N PRO A 347 -37.34 2.14 -8.55
CA PRO A 347 -37.06 1.32 -7.38
C PRO A 347 -37.41 -0.17 -7.63
N PRO A 348 -36.73 -1.14 -6.99
CA PRO A 348 -37.02 -2.57 -7.16
C PRO A 348 -38.47 -2.97 -6.84
N THR A 349 -39.18 -2.09 -6.14
CA THR A 349 -40.59 -2.23 -5.75
C THR A 349 -41.58 -1.81 -6.85
N GLU A 350 -41.11 -1.17 -7.92
CA GLU A 350 -41.92 -0.71 -9.04
C GLU A 350 -41.68 -1.56 -10.31
N PRO A 351 -42.73 -1.86 -11.09
CA PRO A 351 -42.59 -2.64 -12.31
C PRO A 351 -41.77 -1.89 -13.37
N LEU A 352 -40.81 -2.58 -13.99
CA LEU A 352 -40.01 -2.05 -15.11
C LEU A 352 -40.93 -1.78 -16.31
N GLU A 353 -40.94 -0.53 -16.80
CA GLU A 353 -41.68 -0.19 -18.02
C GLU A 353 -41.16 -1.00 -19.24
N PRO A 354 -42.02 -1.44 -20.17
CA PRO A 354 -41.65 -2.30 -21.29
C PRO A 354 -40.68 -1.68 -22.32
N LYS A 355 -40.36 -0.39 -22.21
CA LYS A 355 -39.43 0.33 -23.11
C LYS A 355 -37.97 0.33 -22.66
N LEU A 356 -37.70 -0.29 -21.52
CA LEU A 356 -36.39 -0.33 -20.94
C LEU A 356 -35.51 -1.35 -21.73
N PRO A 357 -34.30 -1.00 -22.24
CA PRO A 357 -33.33 -1.96 -22.79
C PRO A 357 -33.13 -3.24 -21.94
N LYS A 358 -32.78 -4.37 -22.59
CA LYS A 358 -32.64 -5.68 -21.92
C LYS A 358 -31.44 -5.80 -20.96
N PHE A 359 -30.51 -4.86 -21.03
CA PHE A 359 -29.28 -4.85 -20.25
C PHE A 359 -29.03 -3.45 -19.70
N TYR A 360 -28.70 -3.39 -18.41
CA TYR A 360 -28.38 -2.17 -17.69
C TYR A 360 -27.07 -2.30 -16.97
N ILE A 361 -26.38 -1.18 -16.93
CA ILE A 361 -25.35 -0.92 -15.94
C ILE A 361 -25.91 0.20 -15.09
N GLY A 362 -26.27 -0.10 -13.85
CA GLY A 362 -26.57 0.94 -12.87
C GLY A 362 -25.27 1.68 -12.60
N ILE A 363 -25.25 2.97 -12.97
CA ILE A 363 -24.17 3.91 -12.64
C ILE A 363 -24.47 4.51 -11.27
#